data_AF-A0A0J2G0T2-F1
#
_entry.id   AF-A0A0J2G0T2-F1
#
_cell.length_a   1.000
_cell.length_b   1.000
_cell.length_c   1.000
_cell.angle_alpha   90.00
_cell.angle_beta   90.00
_cell.angle_gamma   90.00
#
_symmetry.space_group_name_H-M   'P 1'
#
loop_
_entity.id
_entity.type
_entity.pdbx_description
1 polymer ?
#
loop_
_entity_poly.entity_id
_entity_poly.type
_entity_poly.pdbx_seq_one_letter_code
_entity_poly.pdbx_strand_id
1 'polypeptide(L)' 'MSKVADFVKRMEKQGRQFEVNGNFVVISPTNGLAMSDLIEMQNLNKKGELADYIAKQLREGAK' A
#
# COMPACT_ATOMS: atom_id res chain seq x y z
N MET A 1 -4.63 8.14 13.25
CA MET A 1 -4.41 6.97 12.39
C MET A 1 -3.07 7.17 11.68
N SER A 2 -2.35 6.10 11.34
CA SER A 2 -1.07 6.24 10.61
C SER A 2 -1.33 6.66 9.17
N LYS A 3 -0.51 7.56 8.61
CA LYS A 3 -0.61 8.01 7.20
C LYS A 3 -0.65 6.84 6.22
N VAL A 4 0.07 5.75 6.54
CA VAL A 4 0.07 4.50 5.77
C VAL A 4 -1.32 3.83 5.77
N ALA A 5 -1.98 3.75 6.92
CA ALA A 5 -3.29 3.11 7.03
C ALA A 5 -4.37 3.88 6.27
N ASP A 6 -4.31 5.22 6.31
CA ASP A 6 -5.24 6.08 5.57
C ASP A 6 -5.01 5.98 4.05
N PHE A 7 -3.75 5.91 3.62
CA PHE A 7 -3.38 5.67 2.23
C PHE A 7 -3.89 4.32 1.72
N VAL A 8 -3.62 3.23 2.47
CA VAL A 8 -4.04 1.88 2.08
C VAL A 8 -5.56 1.79 1.98
N LYS A 9 -6.30 2.27 2.98
CA LYS A 9 -7.77 2.32 2.95
C LYS A 9 -8.32 3.12 1.77
N ARG A 10 -7.66 4.21 1.39
CA ARG A 10 -8.08 5.03 0.24
C ARG A 10 -7.92 4.25 -1.07
N MET A 11 -6.80 3.54 -1.24
CA MET A 11 -6.56 2.70 -2.40
C MET A 11 -7.52 1.51 -2.46
N GLU A 12 -7.79 0.84 -1.34
CA GLU A 12 -8.78 -0.24 -1.25
C GLU A 12 -10.18 0.21 -1.65
N LYS A 13 -10.60 1.41 -1.20
CA LYS A 13 -11.88 2.01 -1.61
C LYS A 13 -11.96 2.32 -3.12
N GLN A 14 -10.81 2.51 -3.76
CA GLN A 14 -10.71 2.69 -5.21
C GLN A 14 -10.60 1.34 -5.95
N GLY A 15 -10.76 0.20 -5.25
CA GLY A 15 -10.69 -1.14 -5.83
C GLY A 15 -9.25 -1.61 -6.07
N ARG A 16 -8.25 -0.98 -5.44
CA ARG A 16 -6.84 -1.36 -5.57
C ARG A 16 -6.43 -2.27 -4.43
N GLN A 17 -5.54 -3.17 -4.75
CA GLN A 17 -4.96 -4.15 -3.84
C GLN A 17 -3.45 -3.94 -3.75
N PHE A 18 -2.91 -4.32 -2.61
CA PHE A 18 -1.49 -4.30 -2.37
C PHE A 18 -0.96 -5.71 -2.11
N GLU A 19 0.22 -5.97 -2.64
CA GLU A 19 0.96 -7.19 -2.37
C GLU A 19 2.41 -6.85 -2.00
N VAL A 20 3.01 -7.66 -1.15
CA VAL A 20 4.45 -7.59 -0.86
C VAL A 20 5.13 -8.73 -1.59
N ASN A 21 5.95 -8.41 -2.60
CA ASN A 21 6.77 -9.36 -3.33
C ASN A 21 8.24 -9.14 -2.98
N GLY A 22 8.75 -9.97 -2.06
CA GLY A 22 10.07 -9.80 -1.49
C GLY A 22 10.19 -8.45 -0.77
N ASN A 23 11.03 -7.56 -1.32
CA ASN A 23 11.27 -6.23 -0.75
C ASN A 23 10.47 -5.11 -1.45
N PHE A 24 9.54 -5.47 -2.33
CA PHE A 24 8.75 -4.53 -3.11
C PHE A 24 7.28 -4.59 -2.71
N VAL A 25 6.66 -3.40 -2.68
CA VAL A 25 5.21 -3.26 -2.59
C VAL A 25 4.66 -3.08 -3.99
N VAL A 26 3.75 -3.96 -4.39
CA VAL A 26 3.04 -3.92 -5.66
C VAL A 26 1.63 -3.39 -5.41
N ILE A 27 1.12 -2.55 -6.32
CA ILE A 27 -0.26 -2.06 -6.31
C ILE A 27 -0.94 -2.42 -7.64
N SER A 28 -2.16 -2.94 -7.58
CA SER A 28 -2.94 -3.33 -8.76
C SER A 28 -4.45 -3.17 -8.54
N PRO A 29 -5.24 -2.77 -9.57
CA PRO A 29 -4.82 -2.30 -10.89
C PRO A 29 -4.22 -0.88 -10.84
N THR A 30 -3.37 -0.55 -11.80
CA THR A 30 -2.73 0.78 -11.90
C THR A 30 -3.50 1.77 -12.77
N ASN A 31 -4.54 1.32 -13.46
CA ASN A 31 -5.35 2.19 -14.30
C ASN A 31 -6.04 3.28 -13.46
N GLY A 32 -5.91 4.53 -13.89
CA GLY A 32 -6.45 5.69 -13.16
C GLY A 32 -5.68 6.04 -11.87
N LEU A 33 -4.49 5.47 -11.63
CA LEU A 33 -3.57 5.98 -10.59
C LEU A 33 -3.16 7.40 -10.93
N ALA A 34 -3.43 8.33 -10.01
CA ALA A 34 -2.89 9.67 -10.13
C ALA A 34 -1.38 9.63 -9.83
N MET A 35 -0.61 10.49 -10.50
CA MET A 35 0.83 10.58 -10.23
C MET A 35 1.12 10.96 -8.78
N SER A 36 0.24 11.73 -8.13
CA SER A 36 0.32 12.07 -6.70
C SER A 36 0.24 10.83 -5.81
N ASP A 37 -0.58 9.84 -6.15
CA ASP A 37 -0.69 8.59 -5.39
C ASP A 37 0.59 7.76 -5.49
N LEU A 38 1.24 7.75 -6.66
CA LEU A 38 2.52 7.07 -6.87
C LEU A 38 3.65 7.73 -6.06
N ILE A 39 3.68 9.07 -6.03
CA ILE A 39 4.66 9.84 -5.23
C ILE A 39 4.43 9.57 -3.73
N GLU A 40 3.18 9.57 -3.28
CA GLU A 40 2.83 9.27 -1.89
C GLU A 40 3.24 7.83 -1.52
N MET A 41 2.93 6.85 -2.37
CA MET A 41 3.36 5.46 -2.21
C MET A 41 4.88 5.36 -2.07
N GLN A 42 5.65 6.02 -2.94
CA GLN A 42 7.10 6.00 -2.89
C GLN A 42 7.63 6.65 -1.59
N ASN A 43 7.02 7.73 -1.13
CA ASN A 43 7.41 8.40 0.11
C ASN A 43 7.12 7.54 1.34
N LEU A 44 5.99 6.83 1.36
CA LEU A 44 5.64 5.90 2.43
C LEU A 44 6.52 4.64 2.40
N ASN A 45 6.91 4.17 1.20
CA ASN A 45 7.77 3.01 1.04
C ASN A 45 9.25 3.30 1.34
N LYS A 46 9.74 4.54 1.13
CA LYS A 46 11.13 4.94 1.45
C LYS A 46 11.54 4.66 2.90
N LYS A 47 10.57 4.68 3.81
CA LYS A 47 10.79 4.40 5.24
C LYS A 47 10.54 2.94 5.63
N GLY A 48 10.17 2.08 4.67
CA GLY A 48 9.73 0.70 4.91
C GLY A 48 8.33 0.58 5.54
N GLU A 49 7.74 1.69 6.00
CA GLU A 49 6.48 1.70 6.74
C GLU A 49 5.30 1.10 5.95
N LEU A 50 5.25 1.33 4.63
CA LEU A 50 4.22 0.76 3.76
C LEU A 50 4.34 -0.77 3.64
N ALA A 51 5.54 -1.27 3.39
CA ALA A 51 5.81 -2.70 3.28
C ALA A 51 5.51 -3.42 4.60
N ASP A 52 5.96 -2.86 5.73
CA ASP A 52 5.72 -3.41 7.06
C ASP A 52 4.22 -3.45 7.40
N TYR A 53 3.48 -2.41 7.03
CA TYR A 53 2.04 -2.35 7.27
C TYR A 53 1.28 -3.42 6.48
N ILE A 54 1.56 -3.55 5.18
CA ILE A 54 0.90 -4.55 4.32
C ILE A 54 1.28 -5.96 4.76
N ALA A 55 2.57 -6.19 5.07
CA ALA A 55 3.03 -7.50 5.56
C ALA A 55 2.36 -7.89 6.89
N LYS A 56 2.13 -6.93 7.80
CA LYS A 56 1.37 -7.17 9.03
C LYS A 56 -0.10 -7.46 8.74
N GLN A 57 -0.76 -6.67 7.88
CA GLN A 57 -2.15 -6.92 7.50
C GLN A 57 -2.34 -8.29 6.85
N LEU A 58 -1.43 -8.72 5.98
CA LEU A 58 -1.48 -10.06 5.37
C LEU A 58 -1.32 -11.17 6.41
N ARG A 59 -0.47 -10.99 7.43
CA ARG A 59 -0.32 -11.95 8.52
C ARG A 59 -1.54 -12.00 9.44
N GLU A 60 -2.17 -10.86 9.70
CA GLU A 60 -3.32 -10.75 10.61
C GLU A 60 -4.65 -11.12 9.93
N GLY A 61 -4.79 -10.85 8.63
CA GLY A 61 -5.97 -11.19 7.83
C GLY A 61 -6.01 -12.66 7.34
N ALA A 62 -4.94 -13.42 7.53
CA ALA A 62 -4.86 -14.84 7.17
C ALA A 62 -5.37 -15.79 8.29
N LYS A 63 -6.06 -15.27 9.31
CA LYS A 63 -6.67 -16.05 10.40
C LYS A 63 -8.17 -16.21 10.24
#